data_AF-A0A173RSS5-F1
#
_entry.id   AF-A0A173RSS5-F1
#
_cell.length_a   1.000
_cell.length_b   1.000
_cell.length_c   1.000
_cell.angle_alpha   90.00
_cell.angle_beta   90.00
_cell.angle_gamma   90.00
#
_symmetry.space_group_name_H-M   'P 1'
#
loop_
_entity.id
_entity.type
_entity.pdbx_description
1 polymer ?
#
loop_
_entity_poly.entity_id
_entity_poly.type
_entity_poly.pdbx_seq_one_letter_code
_entity_poly.pdbx_strand_id
1 'polypeptide(L)'
;MKRRKGHEIDYAGKKYVSLHELCDDLDLPYSPLAHKYYRTKDIEQSVERAKKVKDAQTYTVWGREYKSLTDIAKEYGTSAAVISKRLQDGKTAEEAIAEIIQKETLSFCGKEFHGLAQIANFYGKDYSLVWERLKYSMSMEEALFLPIRQMNKPQYEITYRGKTYQSKRAFARENNIGIVCIREMMENHGVDFETAADILLEIKEKAGIPAEQMITRFPMCMIRGKEYRTLVELAAELKISAAAISTYKNRNGCGRILETLCQMQKEERETYFLDGRAVSYKELMQMGYTSASYQTVPKKKIPLYPQFAGHDFVTGCVDVARIYEEVKSERLEQEKGMQMNM
;
A
#
# COMPACT_ATOMS: atom_id res chain seq x y z
N MET A 1 -20.51 47.72 -34.59
CA MET A 1 -20.81 46.28 -34.77
C MET A 1 -22.22 46.00 -34.28
N LYS A 2 -23.15 45.60 -35.17
CA LYS A 2 -24.50 45.18 -34.76
C LYS A 2 -24.39 43.81 -34.07
N ARG A 3 -24.57 43.74 -32.74
CA ARG A 3 -24.75 42.47 -32.03
C ARG A 3 -25.93 41.72 -32.68
N ARG A 4 -25.73 40.49 -33.13
CA ARG A 4 -26.80 39.61 -33.61
C ARG A 4 -27.90 39.58 -32.54
N LYS A 5 -29.15 39.93 -32.90
CA LYS A 5 -30.31 39.81 -32.01
C LYS A 5 -30.31 38.38 -31.43
N GLY A 6 -30.15 38.27 -30.12
CA GLY A 6 -30.31 37.00 -29.42
C GLY A 6 -31.71 36.47 -29.66
N HIS A 7 -31.86 35.14 -29.66
CA HIS A 7 -33.19 34.54 -29.65
C HIS A 7 -33.81 34.86 -28.29
N GLU A 8 -35.01 35.42 -28.31
CA GLU A 8 -35.80 35.72 -27.12
C GLU A 8 -36.28 34.39 -26.53
N ILE A 9 -36.12 34.22 -25.21
CA ILE A 9 -36.40 32.98 -24.50
C ILE A 9 -37.33 33.28 -23.35
N ASP A 10 -38.37 32.47 -23.21
CA ASP A 10 -39.27 32.50 -22.06
C ASP A 10 -38.85 31.39 -21.08
N TYR A 11 -38.58 31.77 -19.83
CA TYR A 11 -38.32 30.82 -18.75
C TYR A 11 -39.02 31.30 -17.48
N ALA A 12 -39.87 30.44 -16.91
CA ALA A 12 -40.66 30.73 -15.72
C ALA A 12 -41.50 32.02 -15.82
N GLY A 13 -41.99 32.36 -17.01
CA GLY A 13 -42.82 33.54 -17.27
C GLY A 13 -42.04 34.86 -17.39
N LYS A 14 -40.70 34.81 -17.37
CA LYS A 14 -39.82 35.95 -17.64
C LYS A 14 -39.16 35.79 -19.01
N LYS A 15 -39.17 36.87 -19.79
CA LYS A 15 -38.52 36.91 -21.12
C LYS A 15 -37.10 37.43 -21.01
N TYR A 16 -36.18 36.74 -21.67
CA TYR A 16 -34.77 37.07 -21.75
C TYR A 16 -34.39 37.31 -23.21
N VAL A 17 -33.64 38.37 -23.49
CA VAL A 17 -33.18 38.73 -24.83
C VAL A 17 -32.08 37.79 -25.35
N SER A 18 -31.50 36.95 -24.47
CA SER A 18 -30.55 35.91 -24.86
C SER A 18 -30.37 34.83 -23.79
N LEU A 19 -29.80 33.69 -24.22
CA LEU A 19 -29.30 32.66 -23.30
C LEU A 19 -28.25 33.20 -22.32
N HIS A 20 -27.46 34.22 -22.69
CA HIS A 20 -26.46 34.80 -21.78
C HIS A 20 -27.14 35.54 -20.64
N GLU A 21 -28.15 36.37 -20.94
CA GLU A 21 -28.91 37.09 -19.91
C GLU A 21 -29.63 36.14 -18.96
N LEU A 22 -30.18 35.03 -19.47
CA LEU A 22 -30.74 33.97 -18.64
C LEU A 22 -29.69 33.30 -17.75
N CYS A 23 -28.47 33.08 -18.27
CA CYS A 23 -27.37 32.53 -17.48
C CYS A 23 -26.90 33.50 -16.40
N ASP A 24 -26.84 34.80 -16.70
CA ASP A 24 -26.43 35.83 -15.76
C ASP A 24 -27.47 36.00 -14.63
N ASP A 25 -28.77 35.98 -14.96
CA ASP A 25 -29.86 36.14 -13.97
C ASP A 25 -30.00 34.92 -13.04
N LEU A 26 -29.80 33.70 -13.56
CA LEU A 26 -29.89 32.46 -12.79
C LEU A 26 -28.54 31.99 -12.23
N ASP A 27 -27.47 32.73 -12.49
CA ASP A 27 -26.08 32.38 -12.17
C ASP A 27 -25.70 30.96 -12.67
N LEU A 28 -25.96 30.64 -13.94
CA LEU A 28 -25.74 29.31 -14.52
C LEU A 28 -24.58 29.28 -15.51
N PRO A 29 -23.84 28.16 -15.64
CA PRO A 29 -22.81 28.03 -16.67
C PRO A 29 -23.45 27.99 -18.07
N TYR A 30 -22.99 28.89 -18.95
CA TYR A 30 -23.52 29.03 -20.32
C TYR A 30 -23.35 27.77 -21.18
N SER A 31 -22.18 27.14 -21.14
CA SER A 31 -21.83 26.06 -22.07
C SER A 31 -22.73 24.81 -21.94
N PRO A 32 -23.00 24.26 -20.73
CA PRO A 32 -23.95 23.15 -20.55
C PRO A 32 -25.39 23.49 -20.97
N LEU A 33 -25.83 24.71 -20.67
CA LEU A 33 -27.18 25.19 -20.97
C LEU A 33 -27.36 25.34 -22.48
N ALA A 34 -26.44 26.03 -23.16
CA ALA A 34 -26.47 26.25 -24.61
C ALA A 34 -26.37 24.94 -25.40
N HIS A 35 -25.46 24.04 -25.00
CA HIS A 35 -25.25 22.76 -25.66
C HIS A 35 -26.52 21.88 -25.67
N LYS A 36 -27.27 21.85 -24.56
CA LYS A 36 -28.54 21.11 -24.47
C LYS A 36 -29.64 21.85 -25.23
N TYR A 37 -29.78 23.16 -25.01
CA TYR A 37 -30.84 23.97 -25.60
C TYR A 37 -30.80 23.98 -27.13
N TYR A 38 -29.63 24.13 -27.74
CA TYR A 38 -29.53 24.14 -29.21
C TYR A 38 -29.89 22.80 -29.86
N ARG A 39 -29.81 21.69 -29.10
CA ARG A 39 -30.16 20.34 -29.56
C ARG A 39 -31.62 19.97 -29.32
N THR A 40 -32.18 20.33 -28.17
CA THR A 40 -33.54 19.93 -27.80
C THR A 40 -34.59 21.02 -27.99
N LYS A 41 -34.16 22.29 -28.07
CA LYS A 41 -35.03 23.49 -28.05
C LYS A 41 -35.93 23.58 -26.81
N ASP A 42 -35.65 22.78 -25.79
CA ASP A 42 -36.36 22.74 -24.51
C ASP A 42 -35.53 23.50 -23.47
N ILE A 43 -36.03 24.66 -23.05
CA ILE A 43 -35.34 25.54 -22.10
C ILE A 43 -35.38 25.01 -20.67
N GLU A 44 -36.48 24.39 -20.25
CA GLU A 44 -36.64 23.90 -18.88
C GLU A 44 -35.67 22.75 -18.61
N GLN A 45 -35.61 21.75 -19.50
CA GLN A 45 -34.64 20.67 -19.40
C GLN A 45 -33.19 21.16 -19.49
N SER A 46 -32.95 22.22 -20.26
CA SER A 46 -31.60 22.79 -20.41
C SER A 46 -31.15 23.51 -19.15
N VAL A 47 -32.04 24.28 -18.52
CA VAL A 47 -31.81 24.93 -17.23
C VAL A 47 -31.64 23.89 -16.13
N GLU A 48 -32.48 22.85 -16.07
CA GLU A 48 -32.36 21.79 -15.06
C GLU A 48 -31.03 21.04 -15.17
N ARG A 49 -30.57 20.76 -16.40
CA ARG A 49 -29.26 20.14 -16.63
C ARG A 49 -28.11 21.08 -16.29
N ALA A 50 -28.23 22.37 -16.61
CA ALA A 50 -27.22 23.36 -16.24
C ALA A 50 -27.13 23.55 -14.73
N LYS A 51 -28.26 23.51 -14.01
CA LYS A 51 -28.33 23.43 -12.55
C LYS A 51 -27.62 22.19 -12.03
N LYS A 52 -27.93 20.99 -12.54
CA LYS A 52 -27.22 19.74 -12.16
C LYS A 52 -25.70 19.77 -12.41
N VAL A 53 -25.25 20.49 -13.43
CA VAL A 53 -23.81 20.66 -13.72
C VAL A 53 -23.17 21.73 -12.83
N LYS A 54 -23.93 22.77 -12.45
CA LYS A 54 -23.49 23.77 -11.45
C LYS A 54 -23.44 23.17 -10.04
N ASP A 55 -24.45 22.37 -9.70
CA ASP A 55 -24.58 21.60 -8.46
C ASP A 55 -23.70 20.33 -8.46
N ALA A 56 -22.87 20.13 -9.50
CA ALA A 56 -21.92 19.05 -9.52
C ALA A 56 -21.00 19.20 -8.30
N GLN A 57 -21.22 18.32 -7.32
CA GLN A 57 -20.57 18.31 -6.03
C GLN A 57 -19.06 18.49 -6.20
N THR A 58 -18.53 19.61 -5.73
CA THR A 58 -17.09 19.75 -5.55
C THR A 58 -16.68 18.91 -4.35
N TYR A 59 -15.58 18.19 -4.52
CA TYR A 59 -15.01 17.34 -3.48
C TYR A 59 -13.72 17.99 -3.00
N THR A 60 -13.55 18.06 -1.68
CA THR A 60 -12.30 18.54 -1.09
C THR A 60 -11.54 17.35 -0.52
N VAL A 61 -10.27 17.22 -0.92
CA VAL A 61 -9.32 16.25 -0.35
C VAL A 61 -8.06 17.00 0.03
N TRP A 62 -7.77 17.07 1.33
CA TRP A 62 -6.63 17.81 1.91
C TRP A 62 -6.50 19.24 1.40
N GLY A 63 -7.60 19.98 1.37
CA GLY A 63 -7.64 21.37 0.92
C GLY A 63 -7.58 21.58 -0.60
N ARG A 64 -7.49 20.51 -1.40
CA ARG A 64 -7.59 20.58 -2.87
C ARG A 64 -9.02 20.30 -3.31
N GLU A 65 -9.54 21.13 -4.21
CA GLU A 65 -10.88 20.98 -4.79
C GLU A 65 -10.84 20.18 -6.08
N TYR A 66 -11.76 19.22 -6.21
CA TYR A 66 -11.93 18.38 -7.39
C TYR A 66 -13.35 18.50 -7.90
N LYS A 67 -13.51 18.61 -9.22
CA LYS A 67 -14.80 18.77 -9.90
C LYS A 67 -15.57 17.46 -10.07
N SER A 68 -14.89 16.32 -9.85
CA SER A 68 -15.47 15.01 -10.02
C SER A 68 -14.69 13.93 -9.26
N LEU A 69 -15.36 12.82 -8.94
CA LEU A 69 -14.70 11.61 -8.42
C LEU A 69 -13.68 11.04 -9.42
N THR A 70 -13.88 11.23 -10.72
CA THR A 70 -12.93 10.81 -11.75
C THR A 70 -11.63 11.60 -11.71
N ASP A 71 -11.67 12.89 -11.34
CA ASP A 71 -10.46 13.70 -11.18
C ASP A 71 -9.66 13.25 -9.95
N ILE A 72 -10.35 12.98 -8.84
CA ILE A 72 -9.74 12.39 -7.64
C ILE A 72 -9.11 11.03 -7.98
N ALA A 73 -9.84 10.17 -8.69
CA ALA A 73 -9.38 8.84 -9.07
C ALA A 73 -8.09 8.88 -9.90
N LYS A 74 -7.98 9.83 -10.85
CA LYS A 74 -6.77 10.03 -11.66
C LYS A 74 -5.58 10.50 -10.83
N GLU A 75 -5.79 11.44 -9.92
CA GLU A 75 -4.73 12.00 -9.07
C GLU A 75 -4.12 10.93 -8.15
N TYR A 76 -4.97 10.12 -7.52
CA TYR A 76 -4.53 9.13 -6.51
C TYR A 76 -4.39 7.72 -7.08
N GLY A 77 -4.59 7.51 -8.38
CA GLY A 77 -4.38 6.21 -9.01
C GLY A 77 -5.40 5.14 -8.65
N THR A 78 -6.64 5.52 -8.33
CA THR A 78 -7.72 4.59 -7.94
C THR A 78 -8.88 4.63 -8.94
N SER A 79 -10.02 4.00 -8.62
CA SER A 79 -11.24 4.07 -9.44
C SER A 79 -12.33 4.91 -8.78
N ALA A 80 -13.08 5.65 -9.60
CA ALA A 80 -14.21 6.45 -9.13
C ALA A 80 -15.30 5.58 -8.44
N ALA A 81 -15.42 4.31 -8.85
CA ALA A 81 -16.35 3.36 -8.24
C ALA A 81 -15.97 3.01 -6.79
N VAL A 82 -14.67 2.80 -6.52
CA VAL A 82 -14.16 2.57 -5.16
C VAL A 82 -14.41 3.77 -4.27
N ILE A 83 -14.11 4.98 -4.76
CA ILE A 83 -14.37 6.22 -4.00
C ILE A 83 -15.87 6.36 -3.74
N SER A 84 -16.71 6.19 -4.76
CA SER A 84 -18.17 6.30 -4.64
C SER A 84 -18.74 5.34 -3.59
N LYS A 85 -18.20 4.12 -3.49
CA LYS A 85 -18.63 3.15 -2.47
C LYS A 85 -18.33 3.67 -1.06
N ARG A 86 -17.13 4.21 -0.82
CA ARG A 86 -16.76 4.78 0.50
C ARG A 86 -17.62 5.98 0.89
N LEU A 87 -18.03 6.79 -0.08
CA LEU A 87 -18.96 7.91 0.14
C LEU A 87 -20.36 7.41 0.50
N GLN A 88 -20.83 6.31 -0.11
CA GLN A 88 -22.11 5.67 0.25
C GLN A 88 -22.07 5.09 1.67
N ASP A 89 -20.90 4.65 2.14
CA ASP A 89 -20.67 4.23 3.53
C ASP A 89 -20.63 5.43 4.52
N GLY A 90 -20.90 6.66 4.05
CA GLY A 90 -20.97 7.87 4.86
C GLY A 90 -19.65 8.60 5.07
N LYS A 91 -18.57 8.20 4.38
CA LYS A 91 -17.26 8.85 4.50
C LYS A 91 -17.16 10.09 3.64
N THR A 92 -16.36 11.05 4.09
CA THR A 92 -15.93 12.18 3.24
C THR A 92 -14.98 11.71 2.13
N ALA A 93 -14.82 12.52 1.08
CA ALA A 93 -13.84 12.25 0.03
C ALA A 93 -12.41 12.15 0.58
N GLU A 94 -12.08 12.98 1.59
CA GLU A 94 -10.77 12.93 2.24
C GLU A 94 -10.55 11.63 3.01
N GLU A 95 -11.51 11.18 3.83
CA GLU A 95 -11.40 9.92 4.57
C GLU A 95 -11.35 8.70 3.64
N ALA A 96 -12.13 8.73 2.56
CA ALA A 96 -12.11 7.69 1.55
C ALA A 96 -10.71 7.56 0.94
N ILE A 97 -10.12 8.67 0.49
CA ILE A 97 -8.78 8.66 -0.11
C ILE A 97 -7.71 8.30 0.91
N ALA A 98 -7.79 8.83 2.14
CA ALA A 98 -6.87 8.49 3.23
C ALA A 98 -6.79 6.97 3.48
N GLU A 99 -7.92 6.27 3.42
CA GLU A 99 -7.95 4.82 3.60
C GLU A 99 -7.46 4.07 2.35
N ILE A 100 -7.94 4.47 1.16
CA ILE A 100 -7.57 3.84 -0.12
C ILE A 100 -6.06 3.87 -0.29
N ILE A 101 -5.43 5.03 -0.12
CA ILE A 101 -3.99 5.16 -0.37
C ILE A 101 -3.14 4.43 0.67
N GLN A 102 -3.70 3.99 1.79
CA GLN A 102 -2.97 3.19 2.77
C GLN A 102 -3.08 1.69 2.53
N LYS A 103 -4.22 1.20 2.02
CA LYS A 103 -4.58 -0.23 2.07
C LYS A 103 -4.81 -0.88 0.72
N GLU A 104 -4.99 -0.09 -0.33
CA GLU A 104 -5.42 -0.60 -1.64
C GLU A 104 -4.34 -0.44 -2.70
N THR A 105 -4.53 -1.13 -3.83
CA THR A 105 -3.63 -1.01 -4.98
C THR A 105 -3.92 0.29 -5.73
N LEU A 106 -2.85 1.04 -6.01
CA LEU A 106 -2.84 2.35 -6.66
C LEU A 106 -2.02 2.25 -7.96
N SER A 107 -2.50 2.90 -9.02
CA SER A 107 -1.76 3.07 -10.26
C SER A 107 -1.07 4.44 -10.29
N PHE A 108 0.26 4.47 -10.38
CA PHE A 108 1.02 5.71 -10.44
C PHE A 108 2.15 5.60 -11.48
N CYS A 109 2.24 6.58 -12.38
CA CYS A 109 3.17 6.60 -13.52
C CYS A 109 3.20 5.28 -14.34
N GLY A 110 2.03 4.67 -14.55
CA GLY A 110 1.89 3.43 -15.33
C GLY A 110 2.30 2.15 -14.61
N LYS A 111 2.51 2.19 -13.29
CA LYS A 111 2.83 1.02 -12.45
C LYS A 111 1.81 0.86 -11.32
N GLU A 112 1.60 -0.37 -10.89
CA GLU A 112 0.71 -0.69 -9.77
C GLU A 112 1.50 -0.86 -8.46
N PHE A 113 0.97 -0.28 -7.39
CA PHE A 113 1.57 -0.28 -6.06
C PHE A 113 0.52 -0.57 -5.00
N HIS A 114 0.80 -1.49 -4.08
CA HIS A 114 0.00 -1.74 -2.89
C HIS A 114 0.26 -0.66 -1.83
N GLY A 115 -0.49 0.44 -1.93
CA GLY A 115 -0.46 1.57 -1.01
C GLY A 115 0.70 2.56 -1.21
N LEU A 116 0.55 3.72 -0.57
CA LEU A 116 1.45 4.86 -0.64
C LEU A 116 2.86 4.53 -0.14
N ALA A 117 2.98 3.66 0.86
CA ALA A 117 4.27 3.23 1.37
C ALA A 117 5.12 2.52 0.29
N GLN A 118 4.49 1.74 -0.60
CA GLN A 118 5.23 1.11 -1.69
C GLN A 118 5.63 2.13 -2.77
N ILE A 119 4.76 3.10 -3.08
CA ILE A 119 5.09 4.21 -3.99
C ILE A 119 6.28 5.00 -3.43
N ALA A 120 6.21 5.44 -2.17
CA ALA A 120 7.25 6.21 -1.53
C ALA A 120 8.59 5.47 -1.55
N ASN A 121 8.61 4.18 -1.17
CA ASN A 121 9.82 3.36 -1.21
C ASN A 121 10.37 3.21 -2.63
N PHE A 122 9.50 3.02 -3.63
CA PHE A 122 9.92 2.88 -5.03
C PHE A 122 10.66 4.12 -5.54
N TYR A 123 10.26 5.31 -5.11
CA TYR A 123 10.91 6.57 -5.46
C TYR A 123 11.97 7.03 -4.44
N GLY A 124 12.35 6.18 -3.47
CA GLY A 124 13.34 6.51 -2.45
C GLY A 124 12.91 7.66 -1.53
N LYS A 125 11.62 7.74 -1.21
CA LYS A 125 11.03 8.77 -0.35
C LYS A 125 10.53 8.17 0.96
N ASP A 126 10.69 8.94 2.03
CA ASP A 126 10.13 8.59 3.34
C ASP A 126 8.60 8.72 3.29
N TYR A 127 7.89 7.65 3.69
CA TYR A 127 6.44 7.61 3.69
C TYR A 127 5.82 8.77 4.49
N SER A 128 6.38 9.11 5.66
CA SER A 128 5.82 10.17 6.51
C SER A 128 5.93 11.53 5.86
N LEU A 129 7.04 11.80 5.16
CA LEU A 129 7.19 13.03 4.39
C LEU A 129 6.15 13.14 3.29
N VAL A 130 5.95 12.08 2.51
CA VAL A 130 4.97 12.08 1.41
C VAL A 130 3.56 12.29 1.96
N TRP A 131 3.21 11.56 3.02
CA TRP A 131 1.91 11.68 3.69
C TRP A 131 1.67 13.09 4.28
N GLU A 132 2.68 13.67 4.93
CA GLU A 132 2.62 15.03 5.48
C GLU A 132 2.42 16.07 4.37
N ARG A 133 3.11 15.92 3.23
CA ARG A 133 2.95 16.80 2.07
C ARG A 133 1.55 16.74 1.45
N LEU A 134 0.99 15.53 1.31
CA LEU A 134 -0.39 15.36 0.83
C LEU A 134 -1.38 16.10 1.73
N LYS A 135 -1.23 15.98 3.06
CA LYS A 135 -2.05 16.71 4.04
C LYS A 135 -1.90 18.23 3.93
N TYR A 136 -0.76 18.73 3.48
CA TYR A 136 -0.51 20.15 3.20
C TYR A 136 -0.88 20.54 1.76
N SER A 137 -1.92 19.92 1.19
CA SER A 137 -2.52 20.27 -0.09
C SER A 137 -1.61 20.08 -1.32
N MET A 138 -0.50 19.34 -1.18
CA MET A 138 0.33 18.98 -2.32
C MET A 138 -0.31 17.85 -3.13
N SER A 139 -0.05 17.82 -4.44
CA SER A 139 -0.40 16.71 -5.32
C SER A 139 0.45 15.48 -4.99
N MET A 140 0.07 14.30 -5.49
CA MET A 140 0.90 13.10 -5.34
C MET A 140 2.30 13.31 -5.95
N GLU A 141 2.35 13.98 -7.10
CA GLU A 141 3.59 14.33 -7.80
C GLU A 141 4.45 15.30 -6.97
N GLU A 142 3.85 16.38 -6.46
CA GLU A 142 4.54 17.36 -5.61
C GLU A 142 5.06 16.71 -4.32
N ALA A 143 4.23 15.85 -3.70
CA ALA A 143 4.57 15.15 -2.48
C ALA A 143 5.83 14.29 -2.64
N LEU A 144 5.97 13.62 -3.79
CA LEU A 144 7.10 12.74 -4.09
C LEU A 144 8.33 13.53 -4.57
N PHE A 145 8.17 14.54 -5.43
CA PHE A 145 9.28 15.10 -6.19
C PHE A 145 9.74 16.49 -5.77
N LEU A 146 8.95 17.25 -5.00
CA LEU A 146 9.42 18.57 -4.55
C LEU A 146 10.64 18.42 -3.62
N PRO A 147 11.69 19.24 -3.80
CA PRO A 147 12.86 19.22 -2.92
C PRO A 147 12.50 19.68 -1.51
N ILE A 148 13.16 19.12 -0.50
CA ILE A 148 12.99 19.55 0.90
C ILE A 148 13.81 20.83 1.11
N ARG A 149 13.17 21.91 1.54
CA ARG A 149 13.87 23.12 1.97
C ARG A 149 14.63 22.80 3.26
N GLN A 150 15.95 23.03 3.26
CA GLN A 150 16.74 22.94 4.48
C GLN A 150 16.38 24.13 5.38
N MET A 151 16.00 23.86 6.63
CA MET A 151 15.81 24.91 7.63
C MET A 151 17.04 24.93 8.54
N ASN A 152 17.66 26.09 8.71
CA ASN A 152 18.74 26.27 9.67
C ASN A 152 18.15 26.42 11.07
N LYS A 153 18.03 25.31 11.81
CA LYS A 153 17.51 25.26 13.18
C LYS A 153 18.49 24.49 14.09
N PRO A 154 19.46 25.19 14.69
CA PRO A 154 20.53 24.56 15.49
C PRO A 154 20.01 23.70 16.64
N GLN A 155 18.84 24.03 17.21
CA GLN A 155 18.27 23.26 18.33
C GLN A 155 17.90 21.81 18.01
N TYR A 156 17.80 21.45 16.73
CA TYR A 156 17.48 20.08 16.30
C TYR A 156 18.72 19.30 15.89
N GLU A 157 19.88 19.95 15.88
CA GLU A 157 21.14 19.36 15.47
C GLU A 157 21.48 18.15 16.36
N ILE A 158 22.01 17.12 15.72
CA ILE A 158 22.46 15.90 16.39
C ILE A 158 23.86 15.58 15.91
N THR A 159 24.65 14.91 16.74
CA THR A 159 25.92 14.31 16.34
C THR A 159 25.77 12.81 16.44
N TYR A 160 26.22 12.10 15.41
CA TYR A 160 26.22 10.64 15.36
C TYR A 160 27.55 10.17 14.78
N ARG A 161 28.29 9.34 15.54
CA ARG A 161 29.63 8.83 15.18
C ARG A 161 30.58 9.92 14.65
N GLY A 162 30.60 11.07 15.34
CA GLY A 162 31.46 12.21 14.99
C GLY A 162 31.00 13.06 13.80
N LYS A 163 29.88 12.73 13.15
CA LYS A 163 29.27 13.54 12.09
C LYS A 163 28.04 14.28 12.60
N THR A 164 27.98 15.57 12.34
CA THR A 164 26.87 16.45 12.70
C THR A 164 25.79 16.45 11.61
N TYR A 165 24.53 16.31 12.02
CA TYR A 165 23.36 16.38 11.15
C TYR A 165 22.40 17.45 11.66
N GLN A 166 21.80 18.22 10.74
CA GLN A 166 20.83 19.28 11.07
C GLN A 166 19.61 18.78 11.86
N SER A 167 19.29 17.48 11.77
CA SER A 167 18.22 16.84 12.54
C SER A 167 18.29 15.31 12.45
N LYS A 168 17.56 14.63 13.35
CA LYS A 168 17.26 13.19 13.22
C LYS A 168 16.67 12.84 11.85
N ARG A 169 15.82 13.71 11.27
CA ARG A 169 15.26 13.55 9.91
C ARG A 169 16.33 13.69 8.81
N ALA A 170 17.39 14.48 9.03
CA ALA A 170 18.49 14.59 8.08
C ALA A 170 19.33 13.31 8.09
N PHE A 171 19.67 12.80 9.28
CA PHE A 171 20.33 11.51 9.45
C PHE A 171 19.54 10.37 8.79
N ALA A 172 18.24 10.27 9.09
CA ALA A 172 17.35 9.23 8.57
C ALA A 172 17.36 9.19 7.04
N ARG A 173 17.25 10.36 6.39
CA ARG A 173 17.29 10.50 4.93
C ARG A 173 18.62 10.09 4.34
N GLU A 174 19.72 10.55 4.90
CA GLU A 174 21.05 10.23 4.38
C GLU A 174 21.37 8.73 4.48
N ASN A 175 20.87 8.06 5.53
CA ASN A 175 21.09 6.64 5.75
C ASN A 175 19.99 5.74 5.14
N ASN A 176 19.04 6.33 4.41
CA ASN A 176 17.88 5.67 3.84
C ASN A 176 17.09 4.81 4.85
N ILE A 177 16.85 5.38 6.03
CA ILE A 177 16.01 4.83 7.08
C ILE A 177 14.81 5.77 7.25
N GLY A 178 13.60 5.22 7.24
CA GLY A 178 12.40 6.00 7.50
C GLY A 178 12.44 6.56 8.92
N ILE A 179 12.07 7.83 9.11
CA ILE A 179 12.11 8.47 10.44
C ILE A 179 11.19 7.75 11.44
N VAL A 180 10.14 7.10 10.92
CA VAL A 180 9.22 6.27 11.71
C VAL A 180 9.94 5.10 12.35
N CYS A 181 10.84 4.42 11.65
CA CYS A 181 11.59 3.28 12.22
C CYS A 181 12.44 3.71 13.41
N ILE A 182 13.12 4.86 13.29
CA ILE A 182 13.92 5.42 14.39
C ILE A 182 13.02 5.76 15.58
N ARG A 183 11.90 6.46 15.32
CA ARG A 183 10.97 6.85 16.37
C ARG A 183 10.35 5.63 17.08
N GLU A 184 9.85 4.67 16.31
CA GLU A 184 9.25 3.44 16.86
C GLU A 184 10.28 2.63 17.66
N MET A 185 11.54 2.57 17.20
CA MET A 185 12.61 1.92 17.94
C MET A 185 12.85 2.61 19.30
N MET A 186 12.95 3.94 19.31
CA MET A 186 13.12 4.72 20.53
C MET A 186 11.91 4.59 21.49
N GLU A 187 10.68 4.71 20.98
CA GLU A 187 9.46 4.72 21.79
C GLU A 187 9.12 3.33 22.34
N ASN A 188 9.20 2.28 21.52
CA ASN A 188 8.79 0.93 21.93
C ASN A 188 9.83 0.25 22.81
N HIS A 189 11.10 0.65 22.72
CA HIS A 189 12.20 0.01 23.45
C HIS A 189 12.88 0.92 24.47
N GLY A 190 12.51 2.20 24.54
CA GLY A 190 13.04 3.15 25.53
C GLY A 190 14.53 3.49 25.32
N VAL A 191 15.03 3.31 24.10
CA VAL A 191 16.43 3.56 23.75
C VAL A 191 16.63 4.99 23.24
N ASP A 192 17.86 5.50 23.36
CA ASP A 192 18.20 6.79 22.80
C ASP A 192 18.32 6.74 21.26
N PHE A 193 18.61 7.90 20.66
CA PHE A 193 18.72 8.00 19.21
C PHE A 193 19.93 7.26 18.64
N GLU A 194 21.07 7.26 19.32
CA GLU A 194 22.31 6.67 18.83
C GLU A 194 22.21 5.15 18.84
N THR A 195 21.72 4.57 19.94
CA THR A 195 21.41 3.14 20.05
C THR A 195 20.35 2.72 19.02
N ALA A 196 19.27 3.49 18.85
CA ALA A 196 18.27 3.20 17.82
C ALA A 196 18.86 3.22 16.41
N ALA A 197 19.69 4.21 16.09
CA ALA A 197 20.36 4.33 14.80
C ALA A 197 21.31 3.16 14.54
N ASP A 198 22.11 2.78 15.54
CA ASP A 198 23.03 1.64 15.50
C ASP A 198 22.30 0.33 15.21
N ILE A 199 21.23 0.03 15.96
CA ILE A 199 20.43 -1.18 15.77
C ILE A 199 19.88 -1.23 14.33
N LEU A 200 19.26 -0.15 13.85
CA LEU A 200 18.62 -0.13 12.54
C LEU A 200 19.65 -0.25 11.39
N LEU A 201 20.81 0.40 11.51
CA LEU A 201 21.89 0.29 10.53
C LEU A 201 22.49 -1.12 10.51
N GLU A 202 22.72 -1.71 11.68
CA GLU A 202 23.28 -3.05 11.79
C GLU A 202 22.32 -4.13 11.26
N ILE A 203 21.00 -3.99 11.49
CA ILE A 203 20.01 -4.89 10.89
C ILE A 203 20.03 -4.77 9.38
N LYS A 204 20.11 -3.55 8.82
CA LYS A 204 20.17 -3.30 7.38
C LYS A 204 21.39 -3.99 6.75
N GLU A 205 22.55 -3.84 7.38
CA GLU A 205 23.80 -4.47 6.97
C GLU A 205 23.72 -5.99 7.05
N LYS A 206 23.37 -6.56 8.21
CA LYS A 206 23.27 -8.01 8.44
C LYS A 206 22.20 -8.66 7.55
N ALA A 207 21.12 -7.95 7.23
CA ALA A 207 20.11 -8.42 6.31
C ALA A 207 20.56 -8.38 4.84
N GLY A 208 21.64 -7.68 4.51
CA GLY A 208 22.09 -7.49 3.13
C GLY A 208 21.18 -6.54 2.33
N ILE A 209 20.47 -5.63 3.01
CA ILE A 209 19.64 -4.62 2.35
C ILE A 209 20.56 -3.48 1.89
N PRO A 210 20.54 -3.09 0.59
CA PRO A 210 21.41 -2.04 0.05
C PRO A 210 21.30 -0.72 0.81
N ALA A 211 22.42 -0.01 1.01
CA ALA A 211 22.48 1.24 1.77
C ALA A 211 21.59 2.35 1.17
N GLU A 212 21.34 2.29 -0.13
CA GLU A 212 20.60 3.20 -0.99
C GLU A 212 19.10 2.93 -0.92
N GLN A 213 18.72 1.72 -0.49
CA GLN A 213 17.33 1.34 -0.36
C GLN A 213 16.72 1.96 0.90
N MET A 214 15.61 2.68 0.72
CA MET A 214 14.85 3.24 1.85
C MET A 214 14.06 2.16 2.57
N ILE A 215 14.30 2.03 3.88
CA ILE A 215 13.55 1.13 4.77
C ILE A 215 12.54 1.95 5.56
N THR A 216 11.26 1.84 5.20
CA THR A 216 10.14 2.38 6.01
C THR A 216 9.58 1.36 7.01
N ARG A 217 9.89 0.08 6.79
CA ARG A 217 9.65 -1.06 7.68
C ARG A 217 10.54 -2.21 7.22
N PHE A 218 11.16 -2.93 8.14
CA PHE A 218 11.94 -4.12 7.79
C PHE A 218 11.02 -5.23 7.26
N PRO A 219 11.38 -5.91 6.16
CA PRO A 219 10.66 -7.10 5.74
C PRO A 219 10.77 -8.18 6.81
N MET A 220 9.81 -9.09 6.86
CA MET A 220 9.84 -10.24 7.76
C MET A 220 10.89 -11.26 7.29
N CYS A 221 10.96 -11.50 5.98
CA CYS A 221 12.03 -12.28 5.36
C CYS A 221 12.27 -11.85 3.91
N MET A 222 13.40 -12.28 3.37
CA MET A 222 13.72 -12.15 1.95
C MET A 222 14.02 -13.53 1.37
N ILE A 223 13.51 -13.82 0.18
CA ILE A 223 13.73 -15.08 -0.53
C ILE A 223 14.21 -14.72 -1.93
N ARG A 224 15.47 -15.06 -2.23
CA ARG A 224 16.12 -14.80 -3.55
C ARG A 224 16.01 -13.35 -4.00
N GLY A 225 16.20 -12.41 -3.07
CA GLY A 225 16.13 -10.96 -3.31
C GLY A 225 14.71 -10.38 -3.36
N LYS A 226 13.65 -11.20 -3.26
CA LYS A 226 12.28 -10.71 -3.11
C LYS A 226 11.94 -10.56 -1.62
N GLU A 227 11.46 -9.38 -1.24
CA GLU A 227 11.09 -9.05 0.12
C GLU A 227 9.64 -9.44 0.43
N TYR A 228 9.41 -9.98 1.62
CA TYR A 228 8.08 -10.28 2.14
C TYR A 228 7.91 -9.61 3.49
N ARG A 229 7.03 -8.61 3.57
CA ARG A 229 6.81 -7.81 4.78
C ARG A 229 5.88 -8.49 5.75
N THR A 230 4.96 -9.30 5.24
CA THR A 230 3.98 -10.02 6.06
C THR A 230 3.93 -11.48 5.70
N LEU A 231 3.46 -12.30 6.64
CA LEU A 231 3.18 -13.71 6.37
C LEU A 231 2.10 -13.87 5.29
N VAL A 232 1.15 -12.93 5.20
CA VAL A 232 0.06 -12.96 4.22
C VAL A 232 0.60 -12.82 2.80
N GLU A 233 1.51 -11.86 2.58
CA GLU A 233 2.19 -11.67 1.28
C GLU A 233 2.94 -12.92 0.84
N LEU A 234 3.72 -13.51 1.75
CA LEU A 234 4.48 -14.74 1.47
C LEU A 234 3.55 -15.93 1.20
N ALA A 235 2.52 -16.11 2.01
CA ALA A 235 1.57 -17.20 1.86
C ALA A 235 0.81 -17.13 0.54
N ALA A 236 0.43 -15.92 0.10
CA ALA A 236 -0.22 -15.70 -1.18
C ALA A 236 0.68 -16.12 -2.37
N GLU A 237 1.97 -15.76 -2.35
CA GLU A 237 2.94 -16.20 -3.36
C GLU A 237 3.06 -17.72 -3.40
N LEU A 238 3.15 -18.34 -2.21
CA LEU A 238 3.26 -19.79 -2.05
C LEU A 238 1.93 -20.53 -2.25
N LYS A 239 0.85 -19.82 -2.61
CA LYS A 239 -0.50 -20.38 -2.84
C LYS A 239 -0.99 -21.24 -1.67
N ILE A 240 -0.73 -20.76 -0.44
CA ILE A 240 -1.16 -21.39 0.81
C ILE A 240 -1.76 -20.32 1.72
N SER A 241 -2.62 -20.71 2.66
CA SER A 241 -3.12 -19.74 3.63
C SER A 241 -2.07 -19.42 4.70
N ALA A 242 -1.99 -18.15 5.12
CA ALA A 242 -1.14 -17.75 6.24
C ALA A 242 -1.49 -18.54 7.52
N ALA A 243 -2.77 -18.84 7.73
CA ALA A 243 -3.24 -19.64 8.86
C ALA A 243 -2.70 -21.08 8.85
N ALA A 244 -2.57 -21.71 7.67
CA ALA A 244 -1.97 -23.04 7.56
C ALA A 244 -0.50 -23.03 7.99
N ILE A 245 0.27 -22.02 7.55
CA ILE A 245 1.67 -21.87 7.96
C ILE A 245 1.77 -21.64 9.47
N SER A 246 0.98 -20.71 10.03
CA SER A 246 0.99 -20.41 11.46
C SER A 246 0.59 -21.63 12.32
N THR A 247 -0.42 -22.38 11.87
CA THR A 247 -0.87 -23.59 12.58
C THR A 247 0.22 -24.65 12.58
N TYR A 248 0.88 -24.85 11.44
CA TYR A 248 1.99 -25.78 11.32
C TYR A 248 3.15 -25.38 12.25
N LYS A 249 3.56 -24.11 12.18
CA LYS A 249 4.61 -23.53 13.03
C LYS A 249 4.37 -23.83 14.51
N ASN A 250 3.16 -23.53 14.98
CA ASN A 250 2.80 -23.70 16.40
C ASN A 250 2.75 -25.18 16.81
N ARG A 251 2.20 -26.05 15.96
CA ARG A 251 2.09 -27.50 16.25
C ARG A 251 3.45 -28.20 16.32
N ASN A 252 4.37 -27.79 15.44
CA ASN A 252 5.69 -28.40 15.34
C ASN A 252 6.77 -27.65 16.13
N GLY A 253 6.40 -26.59 16.85
CA GLY A 253 7.33 -25.79 17.65
C GLY A 253 8.41 -25.09 16.83
N CYS A 254 8.17 -24.84 15.53
CA CYS A 254 9.15 -24.16 14.69
C CYS A 254 9.30 -22.72 15.19
N GLY A 255 10.51 -22.29 15.52
CA GLY A 255 10.74 -20.93 16.01
C GLY A 255 10.51 -19.89 14.91
N ARG A 256 10.85 -20.25 13.66
CA ARG A 256 11.08 -19.30 12.57
C ARG A 256 10.34 -19.67 11.30
N ILE A 257 10.08 -18.66 10.47
CA ILE A 257 9.24 -18.81 9.27
C ILE A 257 9.93 -19.59 8.14
N LEU A 258 11.19 -19.27 7.83
CA LEU A 258 11.94 -19.99 6.79
C LEU A 258 12.21 -21.44 7.19
N GLU A 259 12.47 -21.67 8.48
CA GLU A 259 12.56 -23.02 9.06
C GLU A 259 11.25 -23.78 8.90
N THR A 260 10.12 -23.13 9.25
CA THR A 260 8.77 -23.71 9.09
C THR A 260 8.54 -24.14 7.64
N LEU A 261 8.85 -23.27 6.67
CA LEU A 261 8.68 -23.57 5.24
C LEU A 261 9.59 -24.72 4.78
N CYS A 262 10.85 -24.77 5.25
CA CYS A 262 11.75 -25.88 4.98
C CYS A 262 11.22 -27.21 5.53
N GLN A 263 10.63 -27.22 6.73
CA GLN A 263 10.05 -28.43 7.33
C GLN A 263 8.81 -28.88 6.55
N MET A 264 7.88 -27.95 6.28
CA MET A 264 6.70 -28.22 5.46
C MET A 264 7.09 -28.78 4.09
N GLN A 265 8.13 -28.24 3.43
CA GLN A 265 8.56 -28.72 2.12
C GLN A 265 9.05 -30.18 2.14
N LYS A 266 9.58 -30.66 3.28
CA LYS A 266 10.04 -32.04 3.45
C LYS A 266 8.92 -33.02 3.82
N GLU A 267 7.73 -32.53 4.16
CA GLU A 267 6.65 -33.42 4.55
C GLU A 267 6.09 -34.19 3.38
N GLU A 268 5.93 -35.49 3.60
CA GLU A 268 5.36 -36.41 2.63
C GLU A 268 4.09 -37.05 3.21
N ARG A 269 3.16 -37.38 2.32
CA ARG A 269 2.01 -38.22 2.63
C ARG A 269 1.98 -39.43 1.72
N GLU A 270 1.48 -40.54 2.24
CA GLU A 270 1.18 -41.70 1.41
C GLU A 270 -0.16 -41.54 0.71
N THR A 271 -0.18 -41.82 -0.59
CA THR A 271 -1.39 -41.79 -1.40
C THR A 271 -1.41 -42.98 -2.35
N TYR A 272 -2.59 -43.35 -2.84
CA TYR A 272 -2.71 -44.40 -3.84
C TYR A 272 -2.21 -43.88 -5.19
N PHE A 273 -1.54 -44.74 -5.94
CA PHE A 273 -0.94 -44.38 -7.22
C PHE A 273 -1.49 -45.30 -8.31
N LEU A 274 -2.16 -44.72 -9.29
CA LEU A 274 -2.82 -45.44 -10.38
C LEU A 274 -2.59 -44.69 -11.69
N ASP A 275 -2.26 -45.42 -12.76
CA ASP A 275 -2.08 -44.87 -14.11
C ASP A 275 -1.16 -43.63 -14.18
N GLY A 276 -0.06 -43.66 -13.42
CA GLY A 276 0.93 -42.58 -13.41
C GLY A 276 0.53 -41.34 -12.59
N ARG A 277 -0.59 -41.35 -11.86
CA ARG A 277 -1.02 -40.23 -11.00
C ARG A 277 -1.40 -40.65 -9.59
N ALA A 278 -1.27 -39.69 -8.67
CA ALA A 278 -1.79 -39.83 -7.31
C ALA A 278 -3.32 -39.75 -7.32
N VAL A 279 -3.97 -40.65 -6.58
CA VAL A 279 -5.43 -40.77 -6.51
C VAL A 279 -5.85 -40.91 -5.04
N SER A 280 -6.87 -40.16 -4.63
CA SER A 280 -7.44 -40.27 -3.29
C SER A 280 -8.33 -41.50 -3.14
N TYR A 281 -8.57 -41.94 -1.90
CA TYR A 281 -9.53 -43.02 -1.61
C TYR A 281 -10.91 -42.73 -2.22
N LYS A 282 -11.39 -41.48 -2.12
CA LYS A 282 -12.69 -41.07 -2.65
C LYS A 282 -12.75 -41.22 -4.17
N GLU A 283 -11.68 -40.85 -4.88
CA GLU A 283 -11.59 -41.02 -6.32
C GLU A 283 -11.51 -42.51 -6.72
N LEU A 284 -10.80 -43.35 -5.95
CA LEU A 284 -10.79 -44.80 -6.19
C LEU A 284 -12.21 -45.39 -6.08
N MET A 285 -12.98 -45.01 -5.07
CA MET A 285 -14.37 -45.46 -4.94
C MET A 285 -15.24 -44.97 -6.12
N GLN A 286 -15.02 -43.76 -6.61
CA GLN A 286 -15.70 -43.23 -7.81
C GLN A 286 -15.30 -43.97 -9.10
N MET A 287 -14.08 -44.51 -9.16
CA MET A 287 -13.60 -45.37 -10.25
C MET A 287 -14.10 -46.81 -10.16
N GLY A 288 -14.96 -47.13 -9.18
CA GLY A 288 -15.55 -48.46 -9.01
C GLY A 288 -14.70 -49.45 -8.21
N TYR A 289 -13.63 -48.99 -7.57
CA TYR A 289 -12.89 -49.85 -6.64
C TYR A 289 -13.75 -50.16 -5.42
N THR A 290 -13.80 -51.43 -5.04
CA THR A 290 -14.43 -51.92 -3.81
C THR A 290 -13.48 -51.86 -2.62
N SER A 291 -14.03 -51.95 -1.40
CA SER A 291 -13.29 -52.01 -0.13
C SER A 291 -12.20 -53.10 -0.07
N ALA A 292 -12.32 -54.15 -0.89
CA ALA A 292 -11.30 -55.20 -1.01
C ALA A 292 -10.25 -54.85 -2.09
N SER A 293 -10.70 -54.39 -3.26
CA SER A 293 -9.81 -54.12 -4.40
C SER A 293 -8.93 -52.88 -4.24
N TYR A 294 -9.33 -51.87 -3.47
CA TYR A 294 -8.47 -50.67 -3.32
C TYR A 294 -7.18 -50.96 -2.54
N GLN A 295 -7.16 -52.00 -1.72
CA GLN A 295 -5.98 -52.37 -0.92
C GLN A 295 -4.83 -52.90 -1.79
N THR A 296 -5.13 -53.38 -2.99
CA THR A 296 -4.12 -53.83 -3.96
C THR A 296 -3.52 -52.68 -4.76
N VAL A 297 -4.07 -51.46 -4.65
CA VAL A 297 -3.54 -50.27 -5.33
C VAL A 297 -2.23 -49.85 -4.66
N PRO A 298 -1.12 -49.74 -5.40
CA PRO A 298 0.17 -49.40 -4.83
C PRO A 298 0.13 -47.99 -4.23
N LYS A 299 0.78 -47.82 -3.08
CA LYS A 299 0.93 -46.53 -2.43
C LYS A 299 2.29 -45.94 -2.73
N LYS A 300 2.34 -44.61 -2.88
CA LYS A 300 3.58 -43.86 -3.03
C LYS A 300 3.59 -42.67 -2.09
N LYS A 301 4.78 -42.35 -1.55
CA LYS A 301 5.01 -41.10 -0.83
C LYS A 301 5.08 -39.96 -1.84
N ILE A 302 4.27 -38.94 -1.61
CA ILE A 302 4.27 -37.70 -2.38
C ILE A 302 4.39 -36.51 -1.43
N PRO A 303 4.92 -35.35 -1.88
CA PRO A 303 4.94 -34.15 -1.06
C PRO A 303 3.53 -33.79 -0.57
N LEU A 304 3.41 -33.47 0.72
CA LEU A 304 2.16 -32.98 1.30
C LEU A 304 1.80 -31.58 0.77
N TYR A 305 2.82 -30.76 0.51
CA TYR A 305 2.73 -29.41 -0.03
C TYR A 305 3.34 -29.35 -1.44
N PRO A 306 2.67 -29.90 -2.47
CA PRO A 306 3.22 -29.95 -3.83
C PRO A 306 3.49 -28.55 -4.41
N GLN A 307 2.77 -27.52 -3.96
CA GLN A 307 3.01 -26.13 -4.36
C GLN A 307 4.35 -25.57 -3.87
N PHE A 308 5.03 -26.21 -2.91
CA PHE A 308 6.38 -25.84 -2.50
C PHE A 308 7.46 -26.47 -3.39
N ALA A 309 7.09 -27.33 -4.34
CA ALA A 309 8.04 -27.91 -5.28
C ALA A 309 8.72 -26.82 -6.12
N GLY A 310 10.05 -26.87 -6.20
CA GLY A 310 10.86 -25.91 -6.96
C GLY A 310 11.13 -24.58 -6.22
N HIS A 311 10.56 -24.36 -5.04
CA HIS A 311 10.96 -23.26 -4.17
C HIS A 311 12.26 -23.62 -3.42
N ASP A 312 13.16 -22.66 -3.30
CA ASP A 312 14.36 -22.78 -2.45
C ASP A 312 14.19 -21.83 -1.27
N PHE A 313 14.10 -22.42 -0.07
CA PHE A 313 13.94 -21.70 1.20
C PHE A 313 15.25 -21.62 2.00
N VAL A 314 16.37 -22.00 1.39
CA VAL A 314 17.69 -22.06 2.02
C VAL A 314 18.64 -21.08 1.32
N THR A 315 18.83 -21.21 0.01
CA THR A 315 19.82 -20.41 -0.71
C THR A 315 19.30 -19.01 -0.99
N GLY A 316 20.08 -17.97 -0.65
CA GLY A 316 19.69 -16.58 -0.87
C GLY A 316 18.45 -16.17 -0.08
N CYS A 317 18.18 -16.84 1.04
CA CYS A 317 17.08 -16.54 1.95
C CYS A 317 17.61 -15.87 3.22
N VAL A 318 16.93 -14.83 3.68
CA VAL A 318 17.32 -14.04 4.87
C VAL A 318 16.12 -13.94 5.80
N ASP A 319 16.29 -14.43 7.04
CA ASP A 319 15.31 -14.25 8.12
C ASP A 319 15.57 -12.89 8.79
N VAL A 320 14.98 -11.84 8.23
CA VAL A 320 15.20 -10.47 8.69
C VAL A 320 14.59 -10.24 10.06
N ALA A 321 13.45 -10.89 10.36
CA ALA A 321 12.86 -10.87 11.69
C ALA A 321 13.78 -11.48 12.74
N ARG A 322 14.51 -12.56 12.41
CA ARG A 322 15.55 -13.12 13.29
C ARG A 322 16.67 -12.13 13.54
N ILE A 323 17.24 -11.56 12.47
CA ILE A 323 18.34 -10.59 12.58
C ILE A 323 17.91 -9.39 13.44
N TYR A 324 16.68 -8.91 13.25
CA TYR A 324 16.10 -7.85 14.06
C TYR A 324 16.13 -8.19 15.55
N GLU A 325 15.62 -9.36 15.94
CA GLU A 325 15.59 -9.78 17.34
C GLU A 325 16.99 -10.02 17.92
N GLU A 326 17.90 -10.64 17.16
CA GLU A 326 19.28 -10.89 17.56
C GLU A 326 20.04 -9.58 17.82
N VAL A 327 20.09 -8.66 16.84
CA VAL A 327 20.79 -7.37 16.96
C VAL A 327 20.21 -6.53 18.08
N LYS A 328 18.88 -6.44 18.16
CA LYS A 328 18.20 -5.69 19.22
C LYS A 328 18.58 -6.21 20.60
N SER A 329 18.56 -7.54 20.79
CA SER A 329 18.86 -8.14 22.09
C SER A 329 20.32 -7.93 22.48
N GLU A 330 21.25 -8.18 21.56
CA GLU A 330 22.69 -7.96 21.74
C GLU A 330 22.99 -6.50 22.16
N ARG A 331 22.39 -5.53 21.47
CA ARG A 331 22.63 -4.10 21.74
C ARG A 331 21.99 -3.63 23.04
N LEU A 332 20.78 -4.09 23.36
CA LEU A 332 20.12 -3.76 24.63
C LEU A 332 20.86 -4.35 25.83
N GLU A 333 21.47 -5.53 25.69
CA GLU A 333 22.31 -6.14 26.73
C GLU A 333 23.62 -5.37 26.93
N GLN A 334 24.26 -4.93 25.84
CA GLN A 334 25.46 -4.10 25.89
C GLN A 334 25.20 -2.76 26.59
N GLU A 335 24.08 -2.10 26.27
CA GLU A 335 23.69 -0.82 26.88
C GLU A 335 23.42 -0.96 28.39
N LYS A 336 22.70 -2.02 28.80
CA LYS A 336 22.51 -2.34 30.23
C LYS A 336 23.83 -2.64 30.94
N GLY A 337 24.73 -3.39 30.31
CA GLY A 337 26.05 -3.68 30.84
C GLY A 337 26.92 -2.42 31.01
N MET A 338 26.82 -1.46 30.09
CA MET A 338 27.50 -0.16 30.20
C MET A 338 26.91 0.71 31.31
N GLN A 339 25.58 0.72 31.47
CA GLN A 339 24.91 1.47 32.54
C GLN A 339 25.17 0.91 33.94
N MET A 340 25.43 -0.40 34.07
CA MET A 340 25.81 -1.02 35.36
C MET A 340 27.28 -0.81 35.74
N ASN A 341 28.13 -0.43 34.79
CA ASN A 341 29.57 -0.22 34.97
C ASN A 341 29.96 1.26 35.05
N MET A 342 29.00 2.17 34.98
CA MET A 342 29.13 3.60 35.31
C MET A 342 28.55 3.86 36.70
#